data_AF-A0A1B1MQ61-F1
#
_entry.id   AF-A0A1B1MQ61-F1
#
_cell.length_a   1.000
_cell.length_b   1.000
_cell.length_c   1.000
_cell.angle_alpha   90.00
_cell.angle_beta   90.00
_cell.angle_gamma   90.00
#
_symmetry.space_group_name_H-M   'P 1'
#
loop_
_entity.id
_entity.type
_entity.pdbx_description
1 polymer ?
#
loop_
_entity_poly.entity_id
_entity_poly.type
_entity_poly.pdbx_seq_one_letter_code
_entity_poly.pdbx_strand_id
1 'polypeptide(L)'
;MSHRKRTVGWIAGGALAATIAGVTGCSSDSDPAAAKKPTASSPAATDGEESDGGKKKDGSAASKPSAGDQSTAEGAVAAWVTAVIKGQPKEACLLMGEPAAAGAPAQAGTPAKCNSDDPEVKQMQDNLGKFRESFTPEPPTDHPQVEVAKVPAAGDKVTVPADKVTVDGQALDKIILSHSTGLEAGQLDVNVESSKIEDAWYVTNLDFNVG
;
A
#
# COMPACT_ATOMS: atom_id res chain seq x y z
N MET A 1 -4.76 31.62 51.24
CA MET A 1 -5.76 32.59 50.74
C MET A 1 -5.71 32.53 49.22
N SER A 2 -6.65 31.86 48.53
CA SER A 2 -7.90 32.45 48.00
C SER A 2 -7.59 33.59 47.01
N HIS A 3 -8.00 33.63 45.74
CA HIS A 3 -9.09 33.00 45.00
C HIS A 3 -8.82 32.96 43.47
N ARG A 4 -9.53 32.04 42.81
CA ARG A 4 -9.81 31.94 41.35
C ARG A 4 -10.12 33.28 40.67
N LYS A 5 -9.85 33.36 39.37
CA LYS A 5 -10.84 33.83 38.37
C LYS A 5 -10.63 33.14 37.02
N ARG A 6 -11.62 32.31 36.64
CA ARG A 6 -11.90 31.91 35.26
C ARG A 6 -12.71 33.03 34.61
N THR A 7 -12.45 33.34 33.35
CA THR A 7 -13.43 34.01 32.48
C THR A 7 -13.42 33.36 31.11
N VAL A 8 -14.63 32.93 30.75
CA VAL A 8 -15.07 32.32 29.51
C VAL A 8 -15.31 33.45 28.49
N GLY A 9 -14.90 33.25 27.24
CA GLY A 9 -15.22 34.12 26.12
C GLY A 9 -15.71 33.30 24.94
N TRP A 10 -17.04 33.20 24.81
CA TRP A 10 -17.75 32.71 23.63
C TRP A 10 -17.79 33.81 22.57
N ILE A 11 -17.49 33.50 21.31
CA ILE A 11 -17.93 34.31 20.16
C ILE A 11 -18.61 33.39 19.16
N ALA A 12 -19.85 33.77 18.84
CA ALA A 12 -20.79 33.09 17.99
C ALA A 12 -20.36 33.09 16.52
N GLY A 13 -20.42 31.92 15.88
CA GLY A 13 -20.24 31.76 14.44
C GLY A 13 -21.48 32.20 13.68
N GLY A 14 -21.28 33.01 12.64
CA GLY A 14 -22.27 33.27 11.60
C GLY A 14 -22.27 32.13 10.57
N ALA A 15 -23.46 31.76 10.08
CA ALA A 15 -23.62 30.87 8.94
C ALA A 15 -24.40 31.61 7.84
N LEU A 16 -23.80 31.68 6.65
CA LEU A 16 -24.45 32.05 5.40
C LEU A 16 -24.71 30.80 4.54
N ALA A 17 -25.72 30.93 3.70
CA ALA A 17 -26.47 29.95 2.93
C ALA A 17 -25.69 29.06 1.93
N ALA A 18 -26.33 27.96 1.49
CA ALA A 18 -26.69 27.78 0.07
C ALA A 18 -27.45 26.45 -0.18
N THR A 19 -28.53 26.55 -0.96
CA THR A 19 -29.38 25.49 -1.54
C THR A 19 -28.79 24.91 -2.81
N ILE A 20 -28.93 23.60 -3.07
CA ILE A 20 -29.02 23.06 -4.45
C ILE A 20 -29.94 21.82 -4.48
N ALA A 21 -30.78 21.76 -5.51
CA ALA A 21 -31.76 20.73 -5.83
C ALA A 21 -31.32 19.83 -7.00
N GLY A 22 -31.98 18.67 -7.15
CA GLY A 22 -32.00 17.83 -8.38
C GLY A 22 -30.96 16.69 -8.40
N VAL A 23 -31.16 15.52 -9.01
CA VAL A 23 -32.16 15.02 -9.98
C VAL A 23 -32.24 13.48 -9.95
N THR A 24 -33.42 12.98 -10.34
CA THR A 24 -33.83 11.69 -10.94
C THR A 24 -32.81 10.58 -11.24
N GLY A 25 -33.23 9.33 -10.98
CA GLY A 25 -32.67 8.14 -11.63
C GLY A 25 -33.32 6.81 -11.22
N CYS A 26 -34.49 6.49 -11.78
CA CYS A 26 -35.09 5.15 -11.75
C CYS A 26 -34.34 4.20 -12.70
N SER A 27 -34.19 2.93 -12.33
CA SER A 27 -34.43 1.80 -13.24
C SER A 27 -34.63 0.50 -12.48
N SER A 28 -35.81 -0.08 -12.70
CA SER A 28 -36.22 -1.40 -12.26
C SER A 28 -35.82 -2.49 -13.26
N ASP A 29 -35.76 -3.72 -12.75
CA ASP A 29 -36.16 -4.99 -13.37
C ASP A 29 -35.39 -5.54 -14.58
N SER A 30 -34.83 -6.76 -14.44
CA SER A 30 -35.43 -7.98 -15.01
C SER A 30 -34.54 -9.21 -14.75
N ASP A 31 -35.07 -10.16 -13.98
CA ASP A 31 -34.64 -11.57 -13.98
C ASP A 31 -34.95 -12.22 -15.34
N PRO A 32 -34.19 -13.25 -15.74
CA PRO A 32 -34.88 -14.47 -16.11
C PRO A 32 -34.26 -15.73 -15.49
N ALA A 33 -35.14 -16.47 -14.81
CA ALA A 33 -34.96 -17.86 -14.47
C ALA A 33 -34.89 -18.75 -15.73
N ALA A 34 -34.01 -19.78 -15.69
CA ALA A 34 -34.41 -21.19 -15.69
C ALA A 34 -33.35 -22.11 -16.36
N ALA A 35 -32.79 -22.99 -15.51
CA ALA A 35 -32.55 -24.42 -15.72
C ALA A 35 -31.73 -24.92 -16.93
N LYS A 36 -30.62 -25.63 -16.64
CA LYS A 36 -30.55 -27.11 -16.59
C LYS A 36 -29.11 -27.61 -16.32
N LYS A 37 -28.93 -28.39 -15.24
CA LYS A 37 -27.93 -29.48 -15.12
C LYS A 37 -28.62 -30.78 -15.62
N PRO A 38 -27.96 -31.95 -15.78
CA PRO A 38 -26.54 -32.29 -15.66
C PRO A 38 -26.04 -33.17 -16.84
N THR A 39 -24.74 -33.50 -16.89
CA THR A 39 -24.26 -34.87 -17.23
C THR A 39 -22.79 -34.99 -16.79
N ALA A 40 -22.52 -36.08 -16.07
CA ALA A 40 -21.22 -36.49 -15.60
C ALA A 40 -20.40 -37.18 -16.71
N SER A 41 -19.07 -37.16 -16.58
CA SER A 41 -18.22 -38.34 -16.78
C SER A 41 -16.78 -38.03 -16.34
N SER A 42 -16.32 -38.68 -15.28
CA SER A 42 -14.92 -39.08 -15.14
C SER A 42 -14.72 -40.42 -15.88
N PRO A 43 -13.49 -40.75 -16.27
CA PRO A 43 -12.81 -41.79 -15.51
C PRO A 43 -11.32 -41.49 -15.26
N ALA A 44 -10.69 -42.40 -14.53
CA ALA A 44 -9.57 -42.20 -13.63
C ALA A 44 -8.19 -42.63 -14.17
N ALA A 45 -7.17 -42.12 -13.48
CA ALA A 45 -5.86 -42.68 -13.09
C ALA A 45 -5.04 -43.55 -14.07
N THR A 46 -3.74 -43.23 -14.17
CA THR A 46 -2.64 -44.18 -13.88
C THR A 46 -1.30 -43.45 -13.68
N ASP A 47 -0.58 -43.89 -12.65
CA ASP A 47 0.78 -43.53 -12.21
C ASP A 47 1.91 -43.93 -13.18
N GLY A 48 3.11 -43.35 -12.99
CA GLY A 48 4.36 -44.09 -13.17
C GLY A 48 5.56 -43.37 -13.83
N GLU A 49 6.50 -42.94 -12.97
CA GLU A 49 7.98 -42.99 -13.09
C GLU A 49 8.80 -42.19 -14.14
N GLU A 50 9.54 -41.22 -13.60
CA GLU A 50 11.01 -41.05 -13.60
C GLU A 50 11.87 -41.43 -14.83
N SER A 51 12.57 -40.44 -15.40
CA SER A 51 13.97 -40.57 -15.78
C SER A 51 14.71 -39.24 -15.89
N ASP A 52 15.98 -39.37 -15.53
CA ASP A 52 17.01 -38.41 -15.13
C ASP A 52 17.62 -37.55 -16.26
N GLY A 53 18.15 -36.39 -15.85
CA GLY A 53 19.44 -35.90 -16.35
C GLY A 53 19.45 -34.89 -17.50
N GLY A 54 19.65 -33.59 -17.20
CA GLY A 54 19.80 -32.57 -18.25
C GLY A 54 20.20 -31.14 -17.86
N LYS A 55 21.15 -30.97 -16.94
CA LYS A 55 21.87 -29.73 -16.57
C LYS A 55 21.94 -28.62 -17.65
N LYS A 56 21.45 -27.39 -17.35
CA LYS A 56 22.15 -26.10 -17.58
C LYS A 56 21.34 -24.85 -17.19
N LYS A 57 22.02 -24.02 -16.37
CA LYS A 57 21.97 -22.54 -16.27
C LYS A 57 20.66 -21.89 -15.83
N ASP A 58 20.59 -21.55 -14.55
CA ASP A 58 19.84 -20.39 -14.06
C ASP A 58 20.89 -19.48 -13.38
N GLY A 59 21.17 -18.27 -13.84
CA GLY A 59 20.19 -17.28 -14.28
C GLY A 59 19.66 -16.63 -13.01
N SER A 60 20.13 -15.41 -12.72
CA SER A 60 19.71 -14.61 -11.58
C SER A 60 18.19 -14.65 -11.45
N ALA A 61 17.69 -15.46 -10.53
CA ALA A 61 16.27 -15.52 -10.25
C ALA A 61 15.94 -14.23 -9.50
N ALA A 62 15.43 -13.24 -10.23
CA ALA A 62 14.60 -12.21 -9.64
C ALA A 62 13.47 -12.94 -8.91
N SER A 63 13.59 -13.00 -7.58
CA SER A 63 12.59 -13.62 -6.73
C SER A 63 11.31 -12.82 -6.89
N LYS A 64 10.26 -13.47 -7.43
CA LYS A 64 8.92 -12.90 -7.44
C LYS A 64 8.51 -12.59 -5.99
N PRO A 65 8.10 -11.36 -5.67
CA PRO A 65 7.58 -11.08 -4.35
C PRO A 65 6.28 -11.85 -4.15
N SER A 66 6.20 -12.64 -3.07
CA SER A 66 4.98 -13.32 -2.64
C SER A 66 4.39 -12.57 -1.46
N ALA A 67 3.06 -12.56 -1.34
CA ALA A 67 2.36 -11.99 -0.19
C ALA A 67 2.88 -12.66 1.10
N GLY A 68 3.78 -11.97 1.82
CA GLY A 68 4.58 -12.53 2.92
C GLY A 68 6.04 -12.06 3.02
N ASP A 69 6.50 -11.08 2.21
CA ASP A 69 7.91 -10.70 2.11
C ASP A 69 8.48 -9.79 3.23
N GLN A 70 7.86 -9.77 4.42
CA GLN A 70 8.34 -8.98 5.56
C GLN A 70 9.61 -9.54 6.23
N SER A 71 10.22 -10.59 5.65
CA SER A 71 11.47 -11.17 6.14
C SER A 71 12.69 -10.28 5.86
N THR A 72 12.56 -9.30 4.96
CA THR A 72 13.59 -8.32 4.61
C THR A 72 12.99 -6.93 4.52
N ALA A 73 13.80 -5.89 4.70
CA ALA A 73 13.36 -4.51 4.55
C ALA A 73 12.89 -4.22 3.12
N GLU A 74 13.66 -4.65 2.13
CA GLU A 74 13.34 -4.50 0.71
C GLU A 74 12.05 -5.23 0.34
N GLY A 75 11.85 -6.44 0.88
CA GLY A 75 10.62 -7.21 0.69
C GLY A 75 9.39 -6.53 1.30
N ALA A 76 9.51 -5.95 2.50
CA ALA A 76 8.42 -5.18 3.11
C ALA A 76 8.05 -3.95 2.26
N VAL A 77 9.03 -3.20 1.77
CA VAL A 77 8.81 -2.06 0.87
C VAL A 77 8.15 -2.51 -0.44
N ALA A 78 8.66 -3.58 -1.07
CA ALA A 78 8.10 -4.12 -2.31
C ALA A 78 6.63 -4.56 -2.15
N ALA A 79 6.33 -5.27 -1.05
CA ALA A 79 4.98 -5.70 -0.73
C ALA A 79 4.05 -4.50 -0.49
N TRP A 80 4.51 -3.49 0.24
CA TRP A 80 3.70 -2.32 0.56
C TRP A 80 3.39 -1.48 -0.70
N VAL A 81 4.40 -1.20 -1.53
CA VAL A 81 4.21 -0.51 -2.82
C VAL A 81 3.25 -1.29 -3.72
N THR A 82 3.38 -2.62 -3.76
CA THR A 82 2.46 -3.50 -4.50
C THR A 82 1.00 -3.35 -4.01
N ALA A 83 0.79 -3.36 -2.69
CA ALA A 83 -0.53 -3.21 -2.10
C ALA A 83 -1.14 -1.83 -2.40
N VAL A 84 -0.33 -0.77 -2.40
CA VAL A 84 -0.75 0.59 -2.79
C VAL A 84 -1.21 0.62 -4.25
N ILE A 85 -0.40 0.14 -5.20
CA ILE A 85 -0.74 0.13 -6.63
C ILE A 85 -2.02 -0.66 -6.91
N LYS A 86 -2.18 -1.81 -6.24
CA LYS A 86 -3.38 -2.67 -6.36
C LYS A 86 -4.63 -2.05 -5.70
N GLY A 87 -4.51 -0.92 -5.02
CA GLY A 87 -5.64 -0.30 -4.32
C GLY A 87 -6.14 -1.15 -3.17
N GLN A 88 -5.21 -1.76 -2.41
CA GLN A 88 -5.50 -2.63 -1.27
C GLN A 88 -5.11 -1.91 0.04
N PRO A 89 -5.86 -0.88 0.47
CA PRO A 89 -5.45 -0.02 1.58
C PRO A 89 -5.38 -0.76 2.93
N LYS A 90 -6.17 -1.84 3.10
CA LYS A 90 -6.09 -2.70 4.29
C LYS A 90 -4.81 -3.52 4.32
N GLU A 91 -4.40 -4.07 3.18
CA GLU A 91 -3.14 -4.82 3.07
C GLU A 91 -1.94 -3.89 3.26
N ALA A 92 -1.96 -2.73 2.61
CA ALA A 92 -0.95 -1.70 2.81
C ALA A 92 -0.88 -1.26 4.29
N CYS A 93 -2.02 -1.13 4.98
CA CYS A 93 -2.04 -0.85 6.42
C CYS A 93 -1.36 -1.94 7.27
N LEU A 94 -1.57 -3.22 6.95
CA LEU A 94 -0.93 -4.35 7.67
C LEU A 94 0.58 -4.37 7.47
N LEU A 95 1.05 -3.90 6.33
CA LEU A 95 2.47 -3.79 5.98
C LEU A 95 3.12 -2.53 6.56
N MET A 96 2.33 -1.63 7.16
CA MET A 96 2.85 -0.47 7.87
C MET A 96 3.07 -0.73 9.36
N GLY A 97 3.96 0.04 9.95
CA GLY A 97 4.24 0.03 11.37
C GLY A 97 4.38 1.45 11.90
N GLU A 98 4.13 1.63 13.18
CA GLU A 98 4.42 2.86 13.91
C GLU A 98 5.76 2.68 14.63
N PRO A 99 6.75 3.57 14.39
CA PRO A 99 8.00 3.51 15.12
C PRO A 99 7.77 3.81 16.60
N ALA A 100 8.70 3.36 17.46
CA ALA A 100 8.65 3.68 18.88
C ALA A 100 8.71 5.20 19.08
N ALA A 101 7.84 5.71 19.96
CA ALA A 101 7.79 7.12 20.34
C ALA A 101 8.06 7.27 21.85
N ALA A 102 8.28 8.49 22.32
CA ALA A 102 8.55 8.74 23.73
C ALA A 102 7.38 8.23 24.62
N GLY A 103 7.58 7.08 25.26
CA GLY A 103 6.59 6.43 26.12
C GLY A 103 5.71 5.37 25.44
N ALA A 104 5.91 5.05 24.17
CA ALA A 104 5.16 4.01 23.45
C ALA A 104 6.10 3.09 22.65
N PRO A 105 5.96 1.75 22.76
CA PRO A 105 6.73 0.83 21.93
C PRO A 105 6.32 0.96 20.46
N ALA A 106 7.19 0.50 19.56
CA ALA A 106 6.83 0.34 18.15
C ALA A 106 5.64 -0.63 18.01
N GLN A 107 4.77 -0.39 17.03
CA GLN A 107 3.57 -1.19 16.81
C GLN A 107 3.43 -1.58 15.34
N ALA A 108 3.26 -2.85 15.07
CA ALA A 108 2.91 -3.32 13.74
C ALA A 108 1.45 -2.96 13.40
N GLY A 109 1.16 -2.85 12.11
CA GLY A 109 -0.21 -2.85 11.59
C GLY A 109 -0.91 -4.15 12.00
N THR A 110 -2.11 -4.04 12.57
CA THR A 110 -2.90 -5.20 12.99
C THR A 110 -4.24 -5.23 12.26
N PRO A 111 -4.83 -6.42 12.04
CA PRO A 111 -6.16 -6.51 11.44
C PRO A 111 -7.22 -5.74 12.22
N ALA A 112 -7.13 -5.69 13.55
CA ALA A 112 -8.08 -4.93 14.37
C ALA A 112 -8.00 -3.43 14.07
N LYS A 113 -6.80 -2.86 14.00
CA LYS A 113 -6.59 -1.44 13.66
C LYS A 113 -6.97 -1.15 12.21
N CYS A 114 -6.46 -1.95 11.26
CA CYS A 114 -6.65 -1.72 9.83
C CYS A 114 -8.10 -1.94 9.33
N ASN A 115 -8.92 -2.69 10.08
CA ASN A 115 -10.35 -2.85 9.81
C ASN A 115 -11.25 -1.95 10.66
N SER A 116 -10.68 -1.13 11.55
CA SER A 116 -11.47 -0.22 12.38
C SER A 116 -12.10 0.90 11.54
N ASP A 117 -13.18 1.46 12.09
CA ASP A 117 -13.88 2.62 11.53
C ASP A 117 -13.35 3.96 12.05
N ASP A 118 -12.23 3.92 12.78
CA ASP A 118 -11.62 5.08 13.43
C ASP A 118 -11.24 6.15 12.40
N PRO A 119 -11.47 7.46 12.69
CA PRO A 119 -11.19 8.54 11.75
C PRO A 119 -9.76 8.54 11.20
N GLU A 120 -8.78 8.22 12.05
CA GLU A 120 -7.37 8.15 11.71
C GLU A 120 -7.08 7.04 10.69
N VAL A 121 -7.74 5.88 10.83
CA VAL A 121 -7.60 4.76 9.91
C VAL A 121 -8.26 5.08 8.57
N LYS A 122 -9.42 5.74 8.57
CA LYS A 122 -10.05 6.23 7.33
C LYS A 122 -9.17 7.22 6.59
N GLN A 123 -8.61 8.20 7.31
CA GLN A 123 -7.70 9.18 6.72
C GLN A 123 -6.45 8.51 6.13
N MET A 124 -5.89 7.51 6.81
CA MET A 124 -4.77 6.72 6.29
C MET A 124 -5.16 5.96 5.02
N GLN A 125 -6.33 5.31 4.97
CA GLN A 125 -6.81 4.61 3.78
C GLN A 125 -7.01 5.58 2.59
N ASP A 126 -7.55 6.78 2.84
CA ASP A 126 -7.71 7.82 1.83
C ASP A 126 -6.35 8.30 1.28
N ASN A 127 -5.36 8.48 2.16
CA ASN A 127 -3.99 8.85 1.76
C ASN A 127 -3.32 7.75 0.93
N LEU A 128 -3.50 6.48 1.30
CA LEU A 128 -3.04 5.34 0.49
C LEU A 128 -3.70 5.31 -0.89
N GLY A 129 -4.97 5.72 -0.97
CA GLY A 129 -5.68 5.90 -2.24
C GLY A 129 -5.01 6.94 -3.15
N LYS A 130 -4.53 8.06 -2.59
CA LYS A 130 -3.78 9.08 -3.36
C LYS A 130 -2.42 8.57 -3.81
N PHE A 131 -1.72 7.81 -2.97
CA PHE A 131 -0.43 7.22 -3.37
C PHE A 131 -0.58 6.23 -4.53
N ARG A 132 -1.70 5.51 -4.62
CA ARG A 132 -1.99 4.64 -5.77
C ARG A 132 -1.88 5.40 -7.08
N GLU A 133 -2.51 6.57 -7.18
CA GLU A 133 -2.47 7.38 -8.41
C GLU A 133 -1.02 7.75 -8.76
N SER A 134 -0.25 8.21 -7.77
CA SER A 134 1.14 8.61 -7.99
C SER A 134 2.12 7.45 -8.22
N PHE A 135 1.80 6.23 -7.79
CA PHE A 135 2.73 5.09 -7.82
C PHE A 135 2.44 4.12 -8.97
N THR A 136 1.32 4.31 -9.68
CA THR A 136 0.93 3.44 -10.79
C THR A 136 1.55 3.95 -12.10
N PRO A 137 2.41 3.16 -12.76
CA PRO A 137 2.95 3.53 -14.07
C PRO A 137 1.86 3.55 -15.14
N GLU A 138 2.07 4.32 -16.21
CA GLU A 138 1.20 4.32 -17.38
C GLU A 138 1.80 3.47 -18.52
N PRO A 139 1.01 2.57 -19.15
CA PRO A 139 -0.35 2.19 -18.78
C PRO A 139 -0.39 1.31 -17.51
N PRO A 140 -1.51 1.33 -16.75
CA PRO A 140 -1.65 0.52 -15.54
C PRO A 140 -1.68 -0.99 -15.86
N THR A 141 -1.25 -1.80 -14.90
CA THR A 141 -1.29 -3.27 -14.94
C THR A 141 -2.01 -3.85 -13.72
N ASP A 142 -2.68 -4.99 -13.90
CA ASP A 142 -3.30 -5.74 -12.81
C ASP A 142 -2.26 -6.50 -11.96
N HIS A 143 -1.06 -6.69 -12.49
CA HIS A 143 0.02 -7.46 -11.89
C HIS A 143 1.33 -6.67 -11.90
N PRO A 144 1.42 -5.59 -11.09
CA PRO A 144 2.63 -4.78 -11.02
C PRO A 144 3.80 -5.63 -10.51
N GLN A 145 4.93 -5.55 -11.19
CA GLN A 145 6.19 -6.13 -10.74
C GLN A 145 6.97 -5.06 -9.97
N VAL A 146 7.10 -5.23 -8.66
CA VAL A 146 7.86 -4.31 -7.81
C VAL A 146 9.18 -4.96 -7.41
N GLU A 147 10.28 -4.29 -7.75
CA GLU A 147 11.62 -4.69 -7.33
C GLU A 147 12.24 -3.56 -6.51
N VAL A 148 13.00 -3.92 -5.47
CA VAL A 148 13.69 -2.96 -4.61
C VAL A 148 15.16 -3.34 -4.59
N ALA A 149 16.01 -2.40 -5.01
CA ALA A 149 17.44 -2.61 -4.96
C ALA A 149 17.93 -2.66 -3.51
N LYS A 150 18.90 -3.54 -3.25
CA LYS A 150 19.48 -3.68 -1.92
C LYS A 150 20.11 -2.38 -1.45
N VAL A 151 19.76 -1.97 -0.23
CA VAL A 151 20.31 -0.76 0.42
C VAL A 151 20.94 -1.12 1.76
N PRO A 152 21.98 -0.38 2.21
CA PRO A 152 22.59 -0.65 3.51
C PRO A 152 21.61 -0.42 4.67
N ALA A 153 21.54 -1.38 5.60
CA ALA A 153 20.78 -1.23 6.83
C ALA A 153 21.57 -0.50 7.91
N ALA A 154 20.89 0.36 8.66
CA ALA A 154 21.38 1.00 9.88
C ALA A 154 20.74 0.34 11.09
N GLY A 155 21.26 -0.83 11.47
CA GLY A 155 20.66 -1.67 12.50
C GLY A 155 19.31 -2.23 12.03
N ASP A 156 18.26 -2.02 12.84
CA ASP A 156 16.90 -2.47 12.56
C ASP A 156 16.08 -1.50 11.70
N LYS A 157 16.77 -0.64 10.94
CA LYS A 157 16.15 0.38 10.08
C LYS A 157 16.85 0.44 8.72
N VAL A 158 16.06 0.67 7.69
CA VAL A 158 16.49 0.85 6.31
C VAL A 158 15.73 2.03 5.70
N THR A 159 16.44 2.91 5.01
CA THR A 159 15.84 3.97 4.20
C THR A 159 16.09 3.64 2.73
N VAL A 160 15.01 3.45 1.98
CA VAL A 160 15.02 3.12 0.56
C VAL A 160 14.63 4.37 -0.24
N PRO A 161 15.56 4.97 -0.99
CA PRO A 161 15.21 6.03 -1.93
C PRO A 161 14.30 5.51 -3.04
N ALA A 162 13.36 6.33 -3.52
CA ALA A 162 12.40 5.90 -4.54
C ALA A 162 13.06 5.56 -5.89
N ASP A 163 14.24 6.11 -6.21
CA ASP A 163 15.01 5.72 -7.40
C ASP A 163 15.56 4.29 -7.34
N LYS A 164 15.53 3.67 -6.16
CA LYS A 164 15.89 2.26 -5.91
C LYS A 164 14.69 1.31 -5.91
N VAL A 165 13.48 1.83 -6.04
CA VAL A 165 12.26 1.04 -6.22
C VAL A 165 11.86 1.11 -7.68
N THR A 166 11.63 -0.04 -8.33
CA THR A 166 11.13 -0.08 -9.71
C THR A 166 9.79 -0.80 -9.77
N VAL A 167 8.84 -0.23 -10.50
CA VAL A 167 7.53 -0.79 -10.81
C VAL A 167 7.45 -1.00 -12.32
N ASP A 168 7.31 -2.25 -12.74
CA ASP A 168 7.26 -2.65 -14.16
C ASP A 168 8.45 -2.09 -14.97
N GLY A 169 9.63 -2.06 -14.34
CA GLY A 169 10.86 -1.55 -14.93
C GLY A 169 11.02 -0.03 -14.94
N GLN A 170 10.04 0.73 -14.42
CA GLN A 170 10.15 2.18 -14.24
C GLN A 170 10.50 2.51 -12.78
N ALA A 171 11.43 3.43 -12.56
CA ALA A 171 11.79 3.85 -11.21
C ALA A 171 10.64 4.64 -10.56
N LEU A 172 10.38 4.40 -9.27
CA LEU A 172 9.22 4.93 -8.56
C LEU A 172 9.23 6.47 -8.50
N ASP A 173 10.40 7.08 -8.33
CA ASP A 173 10.59 8.53 -8.39
C ASP A 173 10.12 9.13 -9.72
N LYS A 174 10.41 8.46 -10.84
CA LYS A 174 9.97 8.88 -12.17
C LYS A 174 8.47 8.73 -12.36
N ILE A 175 7.88 7.67 -11.81
CA ILE A 175 6.42 7.47 -11.84
C ILE A 175 5.75 8.59 -11.06
N ILE A 176 6.19 8.86 -9.83
CA ILE A 176 5.65 9.96 -9.00
C ILE A 176 5.79 11.31 -9.71
N LEU A 177 6.95 11.57 -10.31
CA LEU A 177 7.19 12.81 -11.06
C LEU A 177 6.26 12.95 -12.27
N SER A 178 5.98 11.85 -12.99
CA SER A 178 5.08 11.86 -14.16
C SER A 178 3.63 12.22 -13.81
N HIS A 179 3.22 11.94 -12.58
CA HIS A 179 1.90 12.30 -12.02
C HIS A 179 1.90 13.62 -11.25
N SER A 180 3.05 14.28 -11.14
CA SER A 180 3.20 15.56 -10.43
C SER A 180 3.05 16.74 -11.38
N THR A 181 2.47 17.84 -10.89
CA THR A 181 2.41 19.10 -11.63
C THR A 181 3.39 20.10 -11.03
N GLY A 182 4.20 20.75 -11.87
CA GLY A 182 5.11 21.82 -11.45
C GLY A 182 6.39 21.37 -10.74
N LEU A 183 6.78 20.09 -10.85
CA LEU A 183 8.06 19.57 -10.35
C LEU A 183 8.91 19.07 -11.52
N GLU A 184 10.22 19.36 -11.46
CA GLU A 184 11.23 18.82 -12.37
C GLU A 184 12.03 17.69 -11.71
N ALA A 185 12.78 16.95 -12.52
CA ALA A 185 13.66 15.89 -12.03
C ALA A 185 14.71 16.45 -11.06
N GLY A 186 14.86 15.81 -9.90
CA GLY A 186 15.77 16.25 -8.84
C GLY A 186 15.19 17.29 -7.87
N GLN A 187 13.99 17.81 -8.12
CA GLN A 187 13.29 18.67 -7.16
C GLN A 187 12.45 17.89 -6.15
N LEU A 188 12.28 16.59 -6.37
CA LEU A 188 11.54 15.70 -5.50
C LEU A 188 12.46 14.58 -5.01
N ASP A 189 12.64 14.50 -3.69
CA ASP A 189 13.31 13.41 -3.01
C ASP A 189 12.27 12.64 -2.21
N VAL A 190 12.10 11.35 -2.54
CA VAL A 190 11.16 10.45 -1.88
C VAL A 190 11.92 9.30 -1.26
N ASN A 191 11.71 9.07 0.03
CA ASN A 191 12.32 7.97 0.77
C ASN A 191 11.25 7.14 1.48
N VAL A 192 11.35 5.82 1.37
CA VAL A 192 10.54 4.88 2.12
C VAL A 192 11.38 4.34 3.27
N GLU A 193 10.96 4.56 4.50
CA GLU A 193 11.59 3.94 5.68
C GLU A 193 10.92 2.60 5.98
N SER A 194 11.73 1.57 6.17
CA SER A 194 11.31 0.33 6.77
C SER A 194 12.07 0.07 8.06
N SER A 195 11.36 -0.36 9.09
CA SER A 195 11.97 -0.74 10.37
C SER A 195 11.52 -2.14 10.79
N LYS A 196 12.40 -2.85 11.48
CA LYS A 196 12.10 -4.14 12.09
C LYS A 196 11.29 -3.90 13.38
N ILE A 197 10.09 -4.46 13.44
CA ILE A 197 9.24 -4.47 14.63
C ILE A 197 9.07 -5.94 15.01
N GLU A 198 9.60 -6.32 16.18
CA GLU A 198 9.78 -7.72 16.57
C GLU A 198 10.67 -8.46 15.55
N ASP A 199 10.13 -9.48 14.87
CA ASP A 199 10.85 -10.30 13.91
C ASP A 199 10.47 -10.06 12.44
N ALA A 200 9.68 -9.02 12.15
CA ALA A 200 9.23 -8.67 10.80
C ALA A 200 9.53 -7.20 10.45
N TRP A 201 9.73 -6.93 9.16
CA TRP A 201 9.93 -5.60 8.61
C TRP A 201 8.61 -4.96 8.20
N TYR A 202 8.44 -3.68 8.53
CA TYR A 202 7.26 -2.89 8.21
C TYR A 202 7.70 -1.57 7.60
N VAL A 203 6.87 -0.99 6.73
CA VAL A 203 7.05 0.40 6.28
C VAL A 203 6.64 1.32 7.43
N THR A 204 7.58 2.11 7.94
CA THR A 204 7.34 2.99 9.11
C THR A 204 7.22 4.45 8.75
N ASN A 205 7.73 4.86 7.59
CA ASN A 205 7.62 6.23 7.14
C ASN A 205 7.70 6.34 5.61
N LEU A 206 7.15 7.43 5.09
CA LEU A 206 7.30 7.85 3.71
C LEU A 206 7.58 9.36 3.71
N ASP A 207 8.82 9.71 3.41
CA ASP A 207 9.30 11.09 3.44
C ASP A 207 9.33 11.67 2.02
N PHE A 208 8.73 12.85 1.86
CA PHE A 208 8.79 13.64 0.64
C PHE A 208 9.45 14.99 0.93
N ASN A 209 10.56 15.28 0.25
CA ASN A 209 11.24 16.57 0.32
C ASN A 209 11.20 17.22 -1.05
N VAL A 210 10.76 18.49 -1.09
CA VAL A 210 10.72 19.30 -2.32
C VAL A 210 11.75 20.42 -2.21
N GLY A 211 12.61 20.53 -3.23
CA GLY A 211 13.75 21.46 -3.30
C GLY A 211 13.58 22.57 -4.33
#